data_AF-A0A2N0HJK9-F1
#
_entry.id   AF-A0A2N0HJK9-F1
#
_cell.length_a   1.000
_cell.length_b   1.000
_cell.length_c   1.000
_cell.angle_alpha   90.00
_cell.angle_beta   90.00
_cell.angle_gamma   90.00
#
_symmetry.space_group_name_H-M   'P 1'
#
loop_
_entity.id
_entity.type
_entity.pdbx_description
1 polymer ?
#
loop_
_entity_poly.entity_id
_entity_poly.type
_entity_poly.pdbx_seq_one_letter_code
_entity_poly.pdbx_strand_id
1 'polypeptide(L)'
;MGEIVLWAAAAYNLVIGGAGLLQKEAGRDARVVGLLVVCFGLVYALVAGDPARFLPILWAGVLGKIGVIALLGPAVRRGEFPKAVGLVLAGDALFTLAFLAMLLHGV
;
A
#
# COMPACT_ATOMS: atom_id res chain seq x y z
N MET A 1 7.49 17.04 5.22
CA MET A 1 6.83 16.47 4.00
C MET A 1 6.55 14.98 4.16
N GLY A 2 7.44 14.19 4.79
CA GLY A 2 7.25 12.76 5.01
C GLY A 2 5.98 12.38 5.80
N GLU A 3 5.60 13.15 6.83
CA GLU A 3 4.38 12.87 7.60
C GLU A 3 3.10 12.93 6.76
N ILE A 4 2.98 13.91 5.86
CA ILE A 4 1.82 14.02 4.95
C ILE A 4 1.74 12.79 4.04
N VAL A 5 2.88 12.32 3.54
CA VAL A 5 2.97 11.12 2.71
C VAL A 5 2.52 9.88 3.49
N LEU A 6 2.95 9.74 4.75
CA LEU A 6 2.56 8.61 5.60
C LEU A 6 1.07 8.60 5.92
N TRP A 7 0.49 9.75 6.25
CA TRP A 7 -0.95 9.88 6.45
C TRP A 7 -1.74 9.63 5.16
N ALA A 8 -1.24 10.11 4.02
CA ALA A 8 -1.85 9.83 2.72
C ALA A 8 -1.80 8.33 2.40
N ALA A 9 -0.66 7.67 2.66
CA ALA A 9 -0.52 6.23 2.48
C ALA A 9 -1.46 5.46 3.40
N ALA A 10 -1.56 5.87 4.67
CA ALA A 10 -2.49 5.27 5.62
C ALA A 10 -3.94 5.37 5.13
N ALA A 11 -4.40 6.58 4.81
CA ALA A 11 -5.74 6.82 4.32
C ALA A 11 -6.03 6.03 3.03
N TYR A 12 -5.09 6.04 2.08
CA TYR A 12 -5.20 5.28 0.84
C TYR A 12 -5.40 3.78 1.10
N ASN A 13 -4.56 3.16 1.93
CA ASN A 13 -4.65 1.73 2.21
C ASN A 13 -5.90 1.38 3.03
N LEU A 14 -6.33 2.23 3.96
CA LEU A 14 -7.60 2.03 4.68
C LEU A 14 -8.81 2.06 3.74
N VAL A 15 -8.86 3.01 2.81
CA VAL A 15 -9.96 3.13 1.84
C VAL A 15 -9.96 1.96 0.85
N ILE A 16 -8.82 1.65 0.23
CA ILE A 16 -8.72 0.60 -0.78
C ILE A 16 -8.94 -0.79 -0.15
N GLY A 17 -8.29 -1.06 0.98
CA GLY A 17 -8.46 -2.32 1.70
C GLY A 17 -9.88 -2.47 2.24
N GLY A 18 -10.45 -1.41 2.81
CA GLY A 18 -11.82 -1.39 3.31
C GLY A 18 -12.86 -1.61 2.20
N ALA A 19 -12.69 -0.96 1.06
CA ALA A 19 -13.54 -1.19 -0.11
C ALA A 19 -13.45 -2.65 -0.60
N GLY A 20 -12.23 -3.22 -0.66
CA GLY A 20 -12.02 -4.62 -1.04
C GLY A 20 -12.65 -5.62 -0.06
N LEU A 21 -12.68 -5.32 1.23
CA LEU A 21 -13.34 -6.14 2.25
C LEU A 21 -14.86 -6.12 2.14
N LEU A 22 -15.43 -4.94 1.85
CA LEU A 22 -16.87 -4.70 1.84
C LEU A 22 -17.52 -5.03 0.50
N GLN A 23 -16.74 -5.35 -0.54
CA GLN A 23 -17.27 -5.73 -1.84
C GLN A 23 -18.04 -7.06 -1.74
N LYS A 24 -19.33 -7.02 -2.07
CA LYS A 24 -20.27 -8.15 -1.90
C LYS A 24 -19.81 -9.44 -2.58
N GLU A 25 -19.24 -9.30 -3.76
CA GLU A 25 -18.79 -10.42 -4.61
C GLU A 25 -17.34 -10.85 -4.33
N ALA A 26 -16.65 -10.22 -3.37
CA ALA A 26 -15.28 -10.58 -3.06
C ALA A 26 -15.21 -11.98 -2.43
N GLY A 27 -14.50 -12.88 -3.12
CA GLY A 27 -14.12 -14.19 -2.58
C GLY A 27 -13.20 -14.08 -1.36
N ARG A 28 -12.99 -15.19 -0.66
CA ARG A 28 -12.21 -15.23 0.59
C ARG A 28 -10.80 -14.65 0.42
N ASP A 29 -10.12 -15.01 -0.67
CA ASP A 29 -8.75 -14.55 -0.92
C ASP A 29 -8.69 -13.03 -1.14
N ALA A 30 -9.64 -12.47 -1.89
CA ALA A 30 -9.77 -11.03 -2.08
C ALA A 30 -10.03 -10.29 -0.75
N ARG A 31 -10.83 -10.88 0.15
CA ARG A 31 -11.06 -10.32 1.49
C ARG A 31 -9.81 -10.41 2.37
N VAL A 32 -9.04 -11.49 2.29
CA VAL A 32 -7.75 -11.60 2.99
C VAL A 32 -6.79 -10.50 2.51
N VAL A 33 -6.70 -10.29 1.19
CA VAL A 33 -5.92 -9.19 0.62
C VAL A 33 -6.41 -7.84 1.16
N GLY A 34 -7.73 -7.58 1.11
CA GLY A 34 -8.32 -6.36 1.64
C GLY A 34 -7.98 -6.11 3.12
N LEU A 35 -8.06 -7.15 3.95
CA LEU A 35 -7.67 -7.10 5.37
C LEU A 35 -6.21 -6.71 5.54
N LEU A 36 -5.31 -7.37 4.81
CA LEU A 36 -3.87 -7.07 4.89
C LEU A 36 -3.56 -5.64 4.45
N VAL A 37 -4.24 -5.14 3.41
CA VAL A 37 -4.12 -3.74 2.96
C VAL A 37 -4.60 -2.78 4.06
N VAL A 38 -5.73 -3.05 4.71
CA VAL A 38 -6.18 -2.25 5.89
C VAL A 38 -5.12 -2.26 6.99
N CYS A 39 -4.56 -3.42 7.33
CA CYS A 39 -3.51 -3.53 8.34
C CYS A 39 -2.27 -2.70 7.99
N PHE A 40 -1.84 -2.67 6.72
CA PHE A 40 -0.78 -1.77 6.28
C PHE A 40 -1.15 -0.29 6.45
N GLY A 41 -2.41 0.07 6.19
CA GLY A 41 -2.91 1.42 6.47
C GLY A 41 -2.75 1.81 7.94
N LEU A 42 -3.06 0.90 8.86
CA LEU A 42 -2.85 1.12 10.31
C LEU A 42 -1.36 1.26 10.65
N VAL A 43 -0.50 0.42 10.07
CA VAL A 43 0.95 0.52 10.28
C VAL A 43 1.47 1.88 9.82
N TYR A 44 1.06 2.36 8.64
CA TYR A 44 1.49 3.68 8.16
C TYR A 44 0.97 4.83 9.01
N ALA A 45 -0.22 4.72 9.59
CA ALA A 45 -0.73 5.70 10.56
C ALA A 45 0.10 5.71 11.85
N LEU A 46 0.51 4.54 12.36
CA LEU A 46 1.41 4.43 13.51
C LEU A 46 2.78 5.05 13.22
N VAL A 47 3.34 4.77 12.03
CA VAL A 47 4.61 5.38 11.59
C VAL A 47 4.45 6.90 11.45
N ALA A 48 3.31 7.38 10.96
CA ALA A 48 3.05 8.82 10.87
C ALA A 48 2.98 9.52 12.23
N GLY A 49 2.54 8.82 13.29
CA GLY A 49 2.42 9.36 14.64
C GLY A 49 3.75 9.51 15.38
N ASP A 50 4.73 8.64 15.10
CA ASP A 50 6.09 8.75 15.64
C ASP A 50 7.11 8.23 14.60
N PRO A 51 7.43 9.05 13.57
CA PRO A 51 8.31 8.62 12.50
C PRO A 51 9.72 8.34 13.02
N ALA A 52 10.22 9.11 13.99
CA ALA A 52 11.55 8.94 14.55
C ALA A 52 11.76 7.53 15.12
N ARG A 53 10.71 6.95 15.72
CA ARG A 53 10.75 5.61 16.28
C ARG A 53 10.45 4.51 15.27
N PHE A 54 9.48 4.73 14.38
CA PHE A 54 8.88 3.66 13.60
C PHE A 54 9.26 3.65 12.11
N LEU A 55 10.05 4.62 11.63
CA LEU A 55 10.44 4.69 10.20
C LEU A 55 10.98 3.36 9.64
N PRO A 56 11.83 2.58 10.34
CA PRO A 56 12.35 1.33 9.80
C PRO A 56 11.27 0.29 9.47
N ILE A 57 10.08 0.39 10.06
CA ILE A 57 8.94 -0.50 9.78
C ILE A 57 8.45 -0.35 8.32
N LEU A 58 8.72 0.79 7.67
CA LEU A 58 8.37 0.99 6.26
C LEU A 58 9.01 -0.03 5.32
N TRP A 59 10.10 -0.69 5.71
CA TRP A 59 10.67 -1.79 4.92
C TRP A 59 9.67 -2.92 4.66
N ALA A 60 8.80 -3.24 5.63
CA ALA A 60 7.75 -4.22 5.42
C ALA A 60 6.76 -3.76 4.32
N GLY A 61 6.43 -2.47 4.31
CA GLY A 61 5.59 -1.86 3.28
C GLY A 61 6.27 -1.84 1.90
N VAL A 62 7.55 -1.46 1.83
CA VAL A 62 8.34 -1.45 0.60
C VAL A 62 8.42 -2.85 0.00
N LEU A 63 8.83 -3.86 0.78
CA LEU A 63 8.96 -5.23 0.30
C LEU A 63 7.61 -5.80 -0.14
N GLY A 64 6.56 -5.57 0.65
CA GLY A 64 5.21 -6.01 0.30
C GLY A 64 4.72 -5.42 -1.03
N LYS A 65 4.88 -4.11 -1.22
CA LYS A 65 4.43 -3.43 -2.44
C LYS A 65 5.27 -3.81 -3.66
N ILE A 66 6.60 -3.93 -3.52
CA ILE A 66 7.46 -4.44 -4.60
C ILE A 66 7.01 -5.83 -5.04
N GLY A 67 6.72 -6.72 -4.08
CA GLY A 67 6.20 -8.06 -4.36
C GLY A 67 4.89 -8.02 -5.15
N VAL A 68 3.92 -7.22 -4.70
CA VAL A 68 2.62 -7.06 -5.40
C VAL A 68 2.81 -6.52 -6.82
N ILE A 69 3.65 -5.49 -7.00
CA ILE A 69 3.97 -4.91 -8.31
C ILE A 69 4.62 -5.95 -9.23
N ALA A 70 5.58 -6.73 -8.72
CA ALA A 70 6.26 -7.75 -9.50
C ALA A 70 5.30 -8.88 -9.94
N LEU A 71 4.39 -9.30 -9.05
CA LEU A 71 3.44 -10.38 -9.31
C LEU A 71 2.30 -9.94 -10.25
N LEU A 72 1.72 -8.75 -10.03
CA LEU A 72 0.53 -8.30 -10.77
C LEU A 72 0.86 -7.41 -11.98
N GLY A 73 1.99 -6.71 -11.96
CA GLY A 73 2.38 -5.74 -12.99
C GLY A 73 2.35 -6.31 -14.42
N PRO A 74 2.93 -7.48 -14.71
CA PRO A 74 2.89 -8.08 -16.04
C PRO A 74 1.46 -8.35 -16.54
N ALA A 75 0.59 -8.87 -15.67
CA ALA A 75 -0.79 -9.19 -16.00
C ALA A 75 -1.65 -7.94 -16.23
N VAL A 76 -1.47 -6.91 -15.38
CA VAL A 76 -2.10 -5.59 -15.57
C VAL A 76 -1.67 -4.98 -16.91
N ARG A 77 -0.39 -5.06 -17.28
CA ARG A 77 0.11 -4.55 -18.57
C ARG A 77 -0.45 -5.28 -19.78
N ARG A 78 -0.77 -6.57 -19.64
CA ARG A 78 -1.44 -7.37 -20.69
C ARG A 78 -2.96 -7.14 -20.76
N GLY A 79 -3.53 -6.34 -19.85
CA GLY A 79 -4.95 -6.05 -19.82
C GLY A 79 -5.80 -7.17 -19.20
N GLU A 80 -5.20 -8.07 -18.42
CA GLU A 80 -5.89 -9.19 -17.76
C GLU A 80 -6.72 -8.74 -16.54
N PHE A 81 -6.52 -7.50 -16.09
CA PHE A 81 -7.22 -6.92 -14.96
C PHE A 81 -7.97 -5.63 -15.34
N PRO A 82 -9.05 -5.28 -14.62
CA PRO A 82 -9.71 -3.99 -14.77
C PRO A 82 -8.74 -2.82 -14.58
N LYS A 83 -8.95 -1.71 -15.30
CA LYS A 83 -8.12 -0.50 -15.21
C LYS A 83 -7.95 0.01 -13.77
N ALA A 84 -8.97 -0.16 -12.93
CA ALA A 84 -8.93 0.21 -11.52
C ALA A 84 -7.78 -0.48 -10.76
N VAL A 85 -7.51 -1.76 -11.03
CA VAL A 85 -6.38 -2.50 -10.43
C VAL A 85 -5.05 -1.89 -10.86
N GLY A 86 -4.93 -1.46 -12.11
CA GLY A 86 -3.73 -0.77 -12.59
C GLY A 86 -3.49 0.57 -11.91
N LEU A 87 -4.54 1.35 -11.62
CA LEU A 87 -4.44 2.58 -10.84
C LEU A 87 -4.01 2.30 -9.40
N VAL A 88 -4.53 1.24 -8.80
CA VAL A 88 -4.13 0.83 -7.45
C VAL A 88 -2.64 0.48 -7.41
N LEU A 89 -2.17 -0.29 -8.40
CA LEU A 89 -0.78 -0.69 -8.52
C LEU A 89 0.16 0.50 -8.77
N ALA A 90 -0.29 1.51 -9.51
CA ALA A 90 0.45 2.75 -9.71
C ALA A 90 0.57 3.55 -8.39
N GLY A 91 -0.49 3.60 -7.60
CA GLY A 91 -0.46 4.18 -6.24
C GLY A 91 0.53 3.43 -5.34
N ASP A 92 0.54 2.10 -5.39
CA ASP A 92 1.50 1.28 -4.65
C ASP A 92 2.94 1.56 -5.07
N ALA A 93 3.20 1.73 -6.36
CA ALA A 93 4.52 2.10 -6.86
C ALA A 93 4.96 3.48 -6.34
N LEU A 94 4.05 4.47 -6.38
CA LEU A 94 4.32 5.81 -5.86
C LEU A 94 4.68 5.79 -4.37
N PHE A 95 3.88 5.11 -3.54
CA PHE A 95 4.16 4.99 -2.11
C PHE A 95 5.44 4.21 -1.83
N THR A 96 5.74 3.18 -2.62
CA THR A 96 7.00 2.43 -2.51
C THR A 96 8.21 3.35 -2.70
N LEU A 97 8.19 4.16 -3.76
CA LEU A 97 9.27 5.12 -4.03
C LEU A 97 9.39 6.17 -2.94
N ALA A 98 8.26 6.68 -2.44
CA ALA A 98 8.27 7.66 -1.35
C ALA A 98 8.82 7.06 -0.04
N PHE A 99 8.42 5.84 0.32
CA PHE A 99 8.95 5.15 1.50
C PHE A 99 10.44 4.86 1.37
N LEU A 100 10.91 4.45 0.19
CA LEU A 100 12.34 4.28 -0.07
C LEU A 100 13.10 5.60 0.10
N ALA A 101 12.60 6.70 -0.44
CA ALA A 101 13.21 8.01 -0.26
C ALA A 101 13.30 8.40 1.23
N MET A 102 12.23 8.17 2.00
CA MET A 102 12.22 8.43 3.45
C MET A 102 13.18 7.53 4.23
N LEU A 103 13.27 6.24 3.87
CA LEU A 103 14.20 5.30 4.51
C LEU A 103 15.66 5.64 4.22
N LEU A 104 15.97 6.12 3.02
CA LEU A 104 17.33 6.43 2.60
C LEU A 104 17.82 7.80 3.08
N HIS A 105 16.93 8.78 3.22
CA HIS A 105 17.30 10.16 3.54
C HIS A 105 16.88 10.61 4.95
N GLY A 106 16.14 9.78 5.69
CA GLY A 106 15.45 10.23 6.90
C GLY A 106 14.18 11.03 6.58
N VAL A 107 13.41 11.37 7.62
CA VAL A 107 12.15 12.13 7.51
C VAL A 107 12.39 13.63 7.40
#